data_AF-A0A6P2J5P2-F1
#
_entry.id   AF-A0A6P2J5P2-F1
#
_cell.length_a   1.000
_cell.length_b   1.000
_cell.length_c   1.000
_cell.angle_alpha   90.00
_cell.angle_beta   90.00
_cell.angle_gamma   90.00
#
_symmetry.space_group_name_H-M   'P 1'
#
loop_
_entity.id
_entity.type
_entity.pdbx_description
1 polymer ?
#
loop_
_entity_poly.entity_id
_entity_poly.type
_entity_poly.pdbx_seq_one_letter_code
_entity_poly.pdbx_strand_id
1 'polypeptide(L)'
;MLGKTLFLQRAVSRTDLWGPGFPTLSMACRQADSISGGRQITIAVTDSHGIRCAVFTNFGAILEFRASWAELERAGTWWHYARTWHFWIVDSPQSAQRIFPEDPSHAAISSSGTDFTSGTSTDALLSLICAAEKSASGG
;
A
#
# COMPACT_ATOMS: atom_id res chain seq x y z
N MET A 1 -1.96 -10.08 -22.03
CA MET A 1 -1.31 -10.45 -20.74
C MET A 1 -0.39 -9.32 -20.22
N LEU A 2 -0.80 -8.04 -20.37
CA LEU A 2 0.09 -6.89 -20.13
C LEU A 2 0.30 -6.61 -18.63
N GLY A 3 -0.75 -6.74 -17.81
CA GLY A 3 -0.67 -6.48 -16.36
C GLY A 3 0.25 -7.45 -15.60
N LYS A 4 0.23 -8.74 -15.92
CA LYS A 4 1.17 -9.73 -15.34
C LYS A 4 2.62 -9.36 -15.64
N THR A 5 2.90 -8.96 -16.87
CA THR A 5 4.24 -8.56 -17.31
C THR A 5 4.69 -7.29 -16.60
N LEU A 6 3.82 -6.28 -16.50
CA LEU A 6 4.08 -5.05 -15.75
C LEU A 6 4.41 -5.35 -14.29
N PHE A 7 3.61 -6.19 -13.63
CA PHE A 7 3.84 -6.58 -12.25
C PHE A 7 5.19 -7.27 -12.06
N LEU A 8 5.50 -8.29 -12.87
CA LEU A 8 6.77 -9.02 -12.76
C LEU A 8 7.99 -8.15 -13.04
N GLN A 9 7.87 -7.14 -13.91
CA GLN A 9 8.97 -6.22 -14.23
C GLN A 9 9.21 -5.15 -13.15
N ARG A 10 8.20 -4.86 -12.33
CA ARG A 10 8.23 -3.72 -11.38
C ARG A 10 8.19 -4.13 -9.92
N ALA A 11 7.75 -5.35 -9.61
CA ALA A 11 7.69 -5.84 -8.25
C ALA A 11 9.10 -6.16 -7.73
N VAL A 12 9.44 -5.57 -6.59
CA VAL A 12 10.69 -5.80 -5.87
C VAL A 12 10.34 -6.40 -4.51
N SER A 13 10.92 -7.56 -4.19
CA SER A 13 10.76 -8.15 -2.86
C SER A 13 11.44 -7.28 -1.81
N ARG A 14 10.70 -6.95 -0.75
CA ARG A 14 11.17 -6.25 0.45
C ARG A 14 10.94 -7.08 1.71
N THR A 15 10.55 -8.35 1.57
CA THR A 15 10.19 -9.23 2.69
C THR A 15 11.27 -9.26 3.77
N ASP A 16 12.55 -9.39 3.41
CA ASP A 16 13.62 -9.50 4.41
C ASP A 16 13.87 -8.18 5.16
N LEU A 17 13.57 -7.05 4.51
CA LEU A 17 13.79 -5.71 5.07
C LEU A 17 12.59 -5.25 5.91
N TRP A 18 11.37 -5.57 5.48
CA TRP A 18 10.13 -5.01 6.03
C TRP A 18 9.33 -6.04 6.83
N GLY A 19 9.56 -7.34 6.61
CA GLY A 19 8.86 -8.43 7.28
C GLY A 19 9.00 -8.38 8.80
N PRO A 20 10.23 -8.30 9.33
CA PRO A 20 10.45 -8.19 10.77
C PRO A 20 9.87 -6.92 11.38
N GLY A 21 9.82 -5.81 10.62
CA GLY A 21 9.30 -4.54 11.11
C GLY A 21 7.78 -4.51 11.20
N PHE A 22 7.08 -5.26 10.34
CA PHE A 22 5.63 -5.16 10.18
C PHE A 22 4.91 -6.52 10.25
N PRO A 23 5.10 -7.29 11.34
CA PRO A 23 4.55 -8.65 11.45
C PRO A 23 3.02 -8.65 11.47
N THR A 24 2.40 -7.67 12.12
CA THR A 24 0.93 -7.54 12.19
C THR A 24 0.31 -7.29 10.82
N LEU A 25 0.91 -6.44 9.99
CA LEU A 25 0.44 -6.18 8.62
C LEU A 25 0.60 -7.42 7.74
N SER A 26 1.70 -8.15 7.90
CA SER A 26 1.96 -9.40 7.19
C SER A 26 0.95 -10.50 7.55
N MET A 27 0.40 -10.46 8.76
CA MET A 27 -0.56 -11.44 9.28
C MET A 27 -2.03 -11.02 9.14
N ALA A 28 -2.33 -9.74 8.86
CA ALA A 28 -3.70 -9.21 8.82
C ALA A 28 -4.61 -10.00 7.87
N CYS A 29 -4.10 -10.36 6.69
CA CYS A 29 -4.83 -11.16 5.71
C CYS A 29 -5.18 -12.60 6.16
N ARG A 30 -4.68 -13.07 7.31
CA ARG A 30 -5.01 -14.39 7.88
C ARG A 30 -6.10 -14.33 8.95
N GLN A 31 -6.48 -13.13 9.38
CA GLN A 31 -7.45 -12.89 10.44
C GLN A 31 -8.63 -12.10 9.89
N ALA A 32 -9.83 -12.67 9.88
CA ALA A 32 -11.04 -12.00 9.41
C ALA A 32 -11.38 -10.76 10.26
N ASP A 33 -10.97 -10.78 11.51
CA ASP A 33 -11.20 -9.77 12.54
C ASP A 33 -10.18 -8.61 12.46
N SER A 34 -9.23 -8.68 11.52
CA SER A 34 -8.21 -7.66 11.33
C SER A 34 -8.76 -6.39 10.68
N ILE A 35 -7.94 -5.32 10.70
CA ILE A 35 -8.25 -4.06 10.02
C ILE A 35 -8.59 -4.22 8.54
N SER A 36 -8.04 -5.23 7.86
CA SER A 36 -8.29 -5.48 6.45
C SER A 36 -9.44 -6.47 6.19
N GLY A 37 -10.09 -6.98 7.24
CA GLY A 37 -11.14 -7.99 7.10
C GLY A 37 -10.62 -9.30 6.49
N GLY A 38 -9.35 -9.63 6.70
CA GLY A 38 -8.70 -10.79 6.05
C GLY A 38 -8.23 -10.54 4.61
N ARG A 39 -8.33 -9.31 4.09
CA ARG A 39 -7.80 -8.95 2.77
C ARG A 39 -6.29 -8.67 2.83
N GLN A 40 -5.61 -8.85 1.71
CA GLN A 40 -4.23 -8.40 1.54
C GLN A 40 -4.16 -6.86 1.65
N ILE A 41 -3.16 -6.36 2.37
CA ILE A 41 -2.98 -4.92 2.58
C ILE A 41 -2.07 -4.36 1.49
N THR A 42 -2.48 -3.25 0.89
CA THR A 42 -1.63 -2.43 0.04
C THR A 42 -1.50 -1.04 0.63
N ILE A 43 -0.28 -0.64 0.98
CA ILE A 43 0.01 0.73 1.42
C ILE A 43 0.55 1.48 0.21
N ALA A 44 0.00 2.64 -0.10
CA ALA A 44 0.36 3.39 -1.29
C ALA A 44 0.51 4.89 -1.03
N VAL A 45 1.45 5.47 -1.76
CA VAL A 45 1.59 6.92 -1.93
C VAL A 45 1.50 7.24 -3.41
N THR A 46 0.98 8.42 -3.72
CA THR A 46 0.76 8.82 -5.10
C THR A 46 1.30 10.22 -5.37
N ASP A 47 1.67 10.46 -6.62
CA ASP A 47 1.97 11.78 -7.12
C ASP A 47 1.32 12.01 -8.50
N SER A 48 1.69 13.10 -9.17
CA SER A 48 1.21 13.40 -10.52
C SER A 48 1.67 12.40 -11.59
N HIS A 49 2.73 11.64 -11.34
CA HIS A 49 3.35 10.72 -12.29
C HIS A 49 2.86 9.28 -12.12
N GLY A 50 2.59 8.85 -10.89
CA GLY A 50 2.17 7.48 -10.64
C GLY A 50 1.97 7.12 -9.18
N ILE A 51 2.19 5.83 -8.92
CA ILE A 51 2.04 5.20 -7.62
C ILE A 51 3.32 4.51 -7.19
N ARG A 52 3.59 4.56 -5.89
CA ARG A 52 4.50 3.65 -5.19
C ARG A 52 3.70 2.94 -4.11
N CYS A 53 3.72 1.61 -4.10
CA CYS A 53 3.02 0.85 -3.08
C CYS A 53 3.83 -0.32 -2.54
N ALA A 54 3.43 -0.75 -1.34
CA ALA A 54 3.91 -1.93 -0.64
C ALA A 54 2.71 -2.88 -0.47
N VAL A 55 2.82 -4.10 -1.01
CA VAL A 55 1.77 -5.12 -0.92
C VAL A 55 2.20 -6.19 0.06
N PHE A 56 1.40 -6.39 1.10
CA PHE A 56 1.54 -7.47 2.07
C PHE A 56 0.69 -8.66 1.61
N THR A 57 1.35 -9.69 1.10
CA THR A 57 0.67 -10.84 0.49
C THR A 57 0.23 -11.86 1.54
N ASN A 58 -0.69 -12.73 1.15
CA ASN A 58 -1.23 -13.80 2.02
C ASN A 58 -0.21 -14.89 2.38
N PHE A 59 0.82 -15.06 1.57
CA PHE A 59 1.95 -15.95 1.83
C PHE A 59 3.09 -15.26 2.60
N GLY A 60 2.89 -14.03 3.08
CA GLY A 60 3.84 -13.31 3.93
C GLY A 60 4.98 -12.64 3.17
N ALA A 61 4.89 -12.51 1.85
CA ALA A 61 5.84 -11.69 1.10
C ALA A 61 5.42 -10.22 1.14
N ILE A 62 6.41 -9.34 1.10
CA ILE A 62 6.18 -7.90 1.00
C ILE A 62 6.79 -7.43 -0.30
N LEU A 63 5.95 -6.88 -1.17
CA LEU A 63 6.35 -6.47 -2.52
C LEU A 63 6.21 -4.97 -2.67
N GLU A 64 7.33 -4.30 -2.95
CA GLU A 64 7.31 -2.91 -3.40
C GLU A 64 7.03 -2.87 -4.90
N PHE A 65 6.09 -2.03 -5.32
CA PHE A 65 5.73 -1.85 -6.73
C PHE A 65 5.66 -0.36 -7.07
N ARG A 66 6.18 0.00 -8.25
CA ARG A 66 6.13 1.37 -8.79
C ARG A 66 5.69 1.37 -10.24
N ALA A 67 4.70 2.19 -10.56
CA ALA A 67 4.22 2.35 -11.93
C ALA A 67 3.68 3.75 -12.16
N SER A 68 3.80 4.23 -13.40
CA SER A 68 3.12 5.46 -13.82
C SER A 68 1.63 5.22 -14.06
N TRP A 69 0.83 6.29 -14.03
CA TRP A 69 -0.60 6.20 -14.35
C TRP A 69 -0.84 5.60 -15.75
N ALA A 70 -0.05 6.00 -16.75
CA ALA A 70 -0.13 5.46 -18.11
C ALA A 70 0.22 3.96 -18.21
N GLU A 71 1.07 3.45 -17.33
CA GLU A 71 1.34 2.00 -17.24
C GLU A 71 0.17 1.24 -16.63
N LEU A 72 -0.45 1.80 -15.59
CA LEU A 72 -1.62 1.21 -14.93
C LEU A 72 -2.85 1.18 -15.83
N GLU A 73 -3.11 2.27 -16.57
CA GLU A 73 -4.20 2.32 -17.55
C GLU A 73 -4.03 1.26 -18.64
N ARG A 74 -2.80 1.09 -19.15
CA ARG A 74 -2.51 0.02 -20.12
C ARG A 74 -2.64 -1.38 -19.51
N ALA A 75 -2.40 -1.55 -18.21
CA ALA A 75 -2.62 -2.81 -17.51
C ALA A 75 -4.11 -3.15 -17.31
N GLY A 76 -4.99 -2.16 -17.49
CA GLY A 76 -6.44 -2.30 -17.64
C GLY A 76 -7.08 -3.19 -16.57
N THR A 77 -7.61 -4.33 -17.01
CA THR A 77 -8.28 -5.33 -16.17
C THR A 77 -7.46 -5.74 -14.93
N TRP A 78 -6.14 -5.88 -15.05
CA TRP A 78 -5.31 -6.23 -13.91
C TRP A 78 -5.32 -5.13 -12.84
N TRP A 79 -5.19 -3.87 -13.27
CA TRP A 79 -5.22 -2.73 -12.36
C TRP A 79 -6.59 -2.57 -11.70
N HIS A 80 -7.66 -2.79 -12.45
CA HIS A 80 -9.01 -2.85 -11.89
C HIS A 80 -9.13 -3.90 -10.79
N TYR A 81 -8.68 -5.14 -11.01
CA TYR A 81 -8.74 -6.18 -9.97
C TYR A 81 -7.85 -5.89 -8.76
N ALA A 82 -6.62 -5.39 -8.99
CA ALA A 82 -5.71 -5.05 -7.89
C ALA A 82 -6.32 -3.99 -6.94
N ARG A 83 -7.02 -3.00 -7.50
CA ARG A 83 -7.76 -2.00 -6.72
C ARG A 83 -8.89 -2.63 -5.92
N THR A 84 -9.70 -3.48 -6.54
CA THR A 84 -10.88 -4.08 -5.92
C THR A 84 -10.55 -5.12 -4.86
N TRP A 85 -9.43 -5.84 -4.97
CA TRP A 85 -9.17 -7.01 -4.12
C TRP A 85 -8.36 -6.69 -2.85
N HIS A 86 -7.49 -5.68 -2.89
CA HIS A 86 -6.68 -5.31 -1.73
C HIS A 86 -7.39 -4.30 -0.83
N PHE A 87 -7.08 -4.35 0.46
CA PHE A 87 -7.38 -3.27 1.40
C PHE A 87 -6.31 -2.19 1.25
N TRP A 88 -6.70 -0.98 0.81
CA TRP A 88 -5.77 0.09 0.51
C TRP A 88 -5.62 1.05 1.68
N ILE A 89 -4.38 1.39 2.01
CA ILE A 89 -4.03 2.45 2.95
C ILE A 89 -3.23 3.50 2.19
N VAL A 90 -3.63 4.77 2.28
CA VAL A 90 -3.00 5.87 1.55
C VAL A 90 -2.62 7.03 2.48
N ASP A 91 -1.68 7.86 2.04
CA ASP A 91 -1.16 9.00 2.79
C ASP A 91 -2.06 10.24 2.75
N SER A 92 -2.95 10.36 1.76
CA SER A 92 -3.80 11.54 1.61
C SER A 92 -5.12 11.25 0.90
N PRO A 93 -6.15 12.12 1.08
CA PRO A 93 -7.38 12.05 0.29
C PRO A 93 -7.13 12.15 -1.22
N GLN A 94 -6.09 12.89 -1.62
CA GLN A 94 -5.70 13.04 -3.03
C GLN A 94 -5.17 11.71 -3.58
N SER A 95 -4.41 10.97 -2.79
CA SER A 95 -3.99 9.61 -3.15
C SER A 95 -5.16 8.65 -3.25
N ALA A 96 -6.14 8.74 -2.35
CA ALA A 96 -7.38 7.97 -2.46
C ALA A 96 -8.11 8.26 -3.77
N GLN A 97 -8.29 9.55 -4.10
CA GLN A 97 -8.95 10.00 -5.33
C GLN A 97 -8.22 9.54 -6.61
N ARG A 98 -6.89 9.52 -6.61
CA ARG A 98 -6.12 9.05 -7.78
C ARG A 98 -6.24 7.55 -8.00
N ILE A 99 -6.27 6.76 -6.92
CA ILE A 99 -6.41 5.30 -7.01
C ILE A 99 -7.86 4.92 -7.31
N PHE A 100 -8.82 5.60 -6.68
CA PHE A 100 -10.26 5.37 -6.81
C PHE A 100 -11.00 6.65 -7.23
N PRO A 101 -11.00 6.99 -8.52
CA PRO A 101 -11.65 8.21 -9.01
C PRO A 101 -13.15 8.27 -8.75
N GLU A 102 -13.82 7.12 -8.80
CA GLU A 102 -15.28 7.01 -8.64
C GLU A 102 -15.71 7.00 -7.16
N ASP A 103 -14.90 6.38 -6.30
CA ASP A 103 -15.23 6.23 -4.88
C ASP A 103 -13.96 6.15 -4.00
N PRO A 104 -13.47 7.28 -3.49
CA PRO A 104 -12.30 7.37 -2.63
C PRO A 104 -12.45 6.64 -1.29
N SER A 105 -13.67 6.30 -0.86
CA SER A 105 -13.93 5.65 0.44
C SER A 105 -13.39 4.22 0.51
N HIS A 106 -13.02 3.62 -0.64
CA HIS A 106 -12.36 2.33 -0.74
C HIS A 106 -10.93 2.30 -0.18
N ALA A 107 -10.34 3.45 0.14
CA ALA A 107 -9.02 3.55 0.76
C ALA A 107 -9.10 4.14 2.18
N ALA A 108 -8.40 3.52 3.12
CA ALA A 108 -8.17 4.09 4.44
C ALA A 108 -7.08 5.17 4.36
N ILE A 109 -7.38 6.39 4.80
CA ILE A 109 -6.43 7.50 4.79
C ILE A 109 -5.70 7.54 6.13
N SER A 110 -4.37 7.54 6.10
CA SER A 110 -3.54 7.73 7.28
C SER A 110 -3.14 9.20 7.41
N SER A 111 -3.83 9.91 8.31
CA SER A 111 -3.54 11.32 8.60
C SER A 111 -2.25 11.43 9.42
N SER A 112 -1.10 11.66 8.78
CA SER A 112 0.13 12.04 9.49
C SER A 112 0.12 13.55 9.76
N GLY A 113 -0.06 13.94 11.02
CA GLY A 113 0.13 15.31 11.46
C GLY A 113 1.62 15.68 11.57
N THR A 114 1.88 16.96 11.24
CA THR A 114 3.09 17.78 11.41
C THR A 114 4.22 17.67 10.40
N ASP A 115 4.44 18.83 9.75
CA ASP A 115 5.52 19.29 8.89
C ASP A 115 6.89 18.66 9.17
N PHE A 116 7.65 18.31 8.14
CA PHE A 116 9.07 18.68 8.01
C PHE A 116 9.53 18.57 6.55
N THR A 117 10.27 19.58 6.11
CA THR A 117 10.80 19.77 4.76
C THR A 117 12.04 18.94 4.47
N SER A 118 12.15 18.58 3.18
CA SER A 118 13.37 18.38 2.39
C SER A 118 13.96 16.96 2.34
N GLY A 119 13.80 16.35 1.17
CA GLY A 119 14.59 15.27 0.55
C GLY A 119 15.03 14.15 1.49
N THR A 120 14.43 12.96 1.48
CA THR A 120 14.16 12.00 0.39
C THR A 120 13.30 10.89 1.05
N SER A 121 12.94 9.78 0.38
CA SER A 121 12.69 8.51 1.10
C SER A 121 11.31 8.41 1.81
N THR A 122 10.61 7.28 1.81
CA THR A 122 10.64 6.27 2.90
C THR A 122 10.07 6.74 4.25
N ASP A 123 10.09 8.03 4.60
CA ASP A 123 9.70 8.55 5.93
C ASP A 123 8.17 8.62 6.16
N ALA A 124 7.36 8.72 5.11
CA ALA A 124 5.90 8.69 5.23
C ALA A 124 5.33 7.26 5.39
N LEU A 125 6.00 6.24 4.81
CA LEU A 125 5.68 4.83 5.09
C LEU A 125 6.02 4.52 6.57
N LEU A 126 7.07 5.14 7.11
CA LEU A 126 7.55 5.00 8.48
C LEU A 126 6.59 5.59 9.54
N SER A 127 5.86 6.67 9.26
CA SER A 127 4.84 7.20 10.20
C SER A 127 3.67 6.23 10.43
N LEU A 128 3.35 5.42 9.42
CA LEU A 128 2.25 4.45 9.44
C LEU A 128 2.57 3.18 10.24
N ILE A 129 3.84 2.89 10.49
CA ILE A 129 4.24 1.80 11.38
C ILE A 129 4.47 2.29 12.80
N CYS A 130 5.03 3.48 12.98
CA CYS A 130 5.17 4.08 14.32
C CYS A 130 3.83 4.22 15.07
N ALA A 131 2.70 4.39 14.37
CA ALA A 131 1.37 4.38 14.98
C ALA A 131 0.89 2.95 15.36
N ALA A 132 1.31 1.93 14.60
CA ALA A 132 1.00 0.52 14.87
C ALA A 132 1.80 -0.04 16.07
N GLU A 133 3.02 0.43 16.33
CA GLU A 133 3.82 0.12 17.55
C GLU A 133 3.25 0.78 18.82
N LYS A 134 2.71 2.00 18.73
CA LYS A 134 2.13 2.71 19.88
C LYS A 134 0.82 2.10 20.39
N SER A 135 0.05 1.47 19.52
CA SER A 135 -1.21 0.81 19.87
C SER A 135 -1.03 -0.64 20.34
N ALA A 136 0.10 -1.30 19.98
CA ALA A 136 0.51 -2.58 20.57
C ALA A 136 1.15 -2.44 21.96
N SER A 137 1.71 -1.27 22.28
CA SER A 137 2.34 -0.94 23.59
C SER A 137 1.37 -0.38 24.62
N GLY A 138 0.08 -0.22 24.27
CA GLY A 138 -0.99 0.21 25.19
C GLY A 138 -1.57 -0.94 26.00
N GLY A 139 -0.69 -1.75 26.61
CA GLY A 139 -1.01 -2.59 27.77
C GLY A 139 -0.89 -1.82 29.07
#